data_AF-G7KG86-F1
#
_entry.id   AF-G7KG86-F1
#
_cell.length_a   1.000
_cell.length_b   1.000
_cell.length_c   1.000
_cell.angle_alpha   90.00
_cell.angle_beta   90.00
_cell.angle_gamma   90.00
#
_symmetry.space_group_name_H-M   'P 1'
#
loop_
_entity.id
_entity.type
_entity.pdbx_description
1 polymer ?
#
loop_
_entity_poly.entity_id
_entity_poly.type
_entity_poly.pdbx_seq_one_letter_code
_entity_poly.pdbx_strand_id
1 'polypeptide(L)'
;MATLNFGLATTNLNATSGFRTRTKSWSRGKSTIVCIGGGPIGPLDWDPEGVLGRPNTGHLARLEFKRRLEKDSDAREAFERQVREEKERRRALRDSRDVPDTPQDLIEYLLDTEAQEIEFEIARMRPRLNDEFILALKSELGQLRFAVNKTQLTEDRLTELEALEKAIQEGTDAYDKMQAQLIKAKENLTKILTSKDVKATLLELVERNEINRSLLTLLDENISSAHGANQKQAAEYMEKLRGAVLKYITV
;
A
#
# COMPACT_ATOMS: atom_id res chain seq x y z
N MET A 1 -6.39 2.84 46.27
CA MET A 1 -7.42 2.15 45.45
C MET A 1 -8.30 3.22 44.82
N ALA A 2 -7.90 3.74 43.66
CA ALA A 2 -8.64 4.76 42.93
C ALA A 2 -9.19 4.14 41.65
N THR A 3 -10.51 4.02 41.57
CA THR A 3 -11.26 3.58 40.39
C THR A 3 -11.51 4.79 39.50
N LEU A 4 -10.88 4.83 38.32
CA LEU A 4 -11.18 5.83 37.29
C LEU A 4 -12.02 5.18 36.20
N ASN A 5 -13.33 5.47 36.25
CA ASN A 5 -14.26 5.21 35.16
C ASN A 5 -14.24 6.41 34.20
N PHE A 6 -13.94 6.16 32.93
CA PHE A 6 -14.00 7.15 31.86
C PHE A 6 -15.42 7.24 31.31
N GLY A 7 -16.12 8.33 31.67
CA GLY A 7 -17.37 8.74 31.03
C GLY A 7 -17.11 9.86 30.03
N LEU A 8 -17.40 9.60 28.75
CA LEU A 8 -17.35 10.57 27.65
C LEU A 8 -18.44 11.64 27.84
N ALA A 9 -18.02 12.88 28.13
CA ALA A 9 -18.90 14.04 28.17
C ALA A 9 -18.92 14.73 26.80
N THR A 10 -20.05 14.61 26.10
CA THR A 10 -20.39 15.48 24.96
C THR A 10 -21.00 16.79 25.51
N THR A 11 -20.25 17.88 25.47
CA THR A 11 -20.77 19.21 25.81
C THR A 11 -21.05 20.03 24.56
N ASN A 12 -22.33 20.09 24.19
CA ASN A 12 -22.88 21.18 23.38
C ASN A 12 -23.10 22.38 24.29
N LEU A 13 -22.40 23.49 24.04
CA LEU A 13 -22.72 24.79 24.62
C LEU A 13 -22.80 25.84 23.51
N ASN A 14 -24.04 26.22 23.22
CA ASN A 14 -24.37 27.48 22.58
C ASN A 14 -23.95 28.62 23.53
N ALA A 15 -22.95 29.40 23.11
CA ALA A 15 -22.60 30.66 23.75
C ALA A 15 -22.84 31.79 22.76
N THR A 16 -24.01 32.42 22.88
CA THR A 16 -24.27 33.77 22.39
C THR A 16 -23.46 34.77 23.22
N SER A 17 -22.42 35.35 22.66
CA SER A 17 -21.85 36.61 23.14
C SER A 17 -21.56 37.52 21.95
N GLY A 18 -22.25 38.66 21.94
CA GLY A 18 -22.18 39.64 20.87
C GLY A 18 -20.88 40.42 20.91
N PHE A 19 -20.16 40.41 19.79
CA PHE A 19 -19.32 41.52 19.38
C PHE A 19 -19.74 41.94 17.97
N ARG A 20 -20.51 43.02 17.89
CA ARG A 20 -20.77 43.74 16.64
C ARG A 20 -19.48 44.45 16.22
N THR A 21 -18.56 43.74 15.57
CA THR A 21 -17.55 44.39 14.74
C THR A 21 -18.20 44.68 13.39
N ARG A 22 -18.53 45.96 13.19
CA ARG A 22 -18.98 46.56 11.93
C ARG A 22 -17.91 46.32 10.86
N THR A 23 -17.98 45.18 10.17
CA THR A 23 -17.19 44.94 8.97
C THR A 23 -17.75 45.86 7.89
N LYS A 24 -17.08 46.98 7.65
CA LYS A 24 -17.22 47.72 6.40
C LYS A 24 -17.02 46.69 5.29
N SER A 25 -18.06 46.44 4.50
CA SER A 25 -17.93 45.76 3.22
C SER A 25 -17.13 46.69 2.32
N TRP A 26 -15.80 46.64 2.44
CA TRP A 26 -14.97 46.98 1.30
C TRP A 26 -15.26 45.89 0.29
N SER A 27 -16.12 46.22 -0.67
CA SER A 27 -16.13 45.55 -1.95
C SER A 27 -14.66 45.52 -2.40
N ARG A 28 -14.03 44.35 -2.28
CA ARG A 28 -12.85 44.05 -3.07
C ARG A 28 -13.35 43.96 -4.51
N GLY A 29 -13.57 45.14 -5.10
CA GLY A 29 -13.53 45.29 -6.54
C GLY A 29 -12.26 44.57 -6.96
N LYS A 30 -12.42 43.55 -7.81
CA LYS A 30 -11.30 42.91 -8.48
C LYS A 30 -10.47 44.06 -9.03
N SER A 31 -9.30 44.32 -8.45
CA SER A 31 -8.31 45.19 -9.08
C SER A 31 -7.76 44.38 -10.24
N THR A 32 -8.55 44.30 -11.31
CA THR A 32 -8.06 43.93 -12.62
C THR A 32 -7.01 45.00 -12.90
N ILE A 33 -5.73 44.64 -12.83
CA ILE A 33 -4.68 45.48 -13.38
C ILE A 33 -4.94 45.45 -14.89
N VAL A 34 -5.73 46.42 -15.34
CA VAL A 34 -5.90 46.71 -16.74
C VAL A 34 -4.60 47.36 -17.16
N CYS A 35 -3.84 46.70 -18.04
CA CYS A 35 -2.88 47.43 -18.85
C CYS A 35 -3.72 48.37 -19.72
N ILE A 36 -3.81 49.63 -19.32
CA ILE A 36 -4.54 50.68 -20.03
C ILE A 36 -3.71 50.99 -21.27
N GLY A 37 -4.07 50.37 -22.40
CA GLY A 37 -3.58 50.74 -23.72
C GLY A 37 -4.71 51.35 -24.52
N GLY A 38 -4.75 52.68 -24.59
CA GLY A 38 -5.72 53.41 -25.42
C GLY A 38 -5.90 54.88 -25.05
N GLY A 39 -4.82 55.67 -25.04
CA GLY A 39 -4.90 57.14 -24.91
C GLY A 39 -3.82 57.73 -24.00
N PRO A 40 -3.32 58.95 -24.28
CA PRO A 40 -2.03 59.40 -23.78
C PRO A 40 -2.10 59.95 -22.35
N ILE A 41 -0.99 59.80 -21.63
CA ILE A 41 -0.58 60.42 -20.35
C ILE A 41 -0.63 59.49 -19.12
N GLY A 42 0.43 58.66 -19.00
CA GLY A 42 1.15 58.31 -17.76
C GLY A 42 0.89 56.94 -17.11
N PRO A 43 1.87 56.33 -16.39
CA PRO A 43 3.34 56.44 -16.45
C PRO A 43 4.01 55.04 -16.56
N LEU A 44 4.52 54.69 -17.74
CA LEU A 44 5.78 54.01 -18.08
C LEU A 44 5.62 53.38 -19.49
N ASP A 45 5.42 54.22 -20.50
CA ASP A 45 5.16 53.79 -21.89
C ASP A 45 6.31 54.25 -22.81
N TRP A 46 7.55 54.10 -22.33
CA TRP A 46 8.75 54.42 -23.11
C TRP A 46 9.44 53.14 -23.58
N ASP A 47 8.95 52.59 -24.69
CA ASP A 47 9.62 51.57 -25.51
C ASP A 47 9.67 52.04 -26.97
N PRO A 48 10.56 53.00 -27.32
CA PRO A 48 10.59 53.64 -28.64
C PRO A 48 11.04 52.71 -29.77
N GLU A 49 11.69 51.59 -29.44
CA GLU A 49 12.23 50.61 -30.38
C GLU A 49 11.38 49.32 -30.43
N GLY A 50 10.31 49.23 -29.63
CA GLY A 50 9.40 48.08 -29.58
C GLY A 50 10.06 46.77 -29.13
N VAL A 51 11.16 46.85 -28.37
CA VAL A 51 12.02 45.71 -28.03
C VAL A 51 11.35 44.79 -27.01
N LEU A 52 10.43 45.32 -26.17
CA LEU A 52 9.87 44.60 -25.03
C LEU A 52 8.58 43.82 -25.35
N GLY A 53 8.01 44.00 -26.53
CA GLY A 53 6.82 43.26 -26.99
C GLY A 53 5.57 43.51 -26.13
N ARG A 54 4.46 42.83 -26.45
CA ARG A 54 3.22 42.97 -25.67
C ARG A 54 3.36 42.30 -24.30
N PRO A 55 2.86 42.90 -23.20
CA PRO A 55 2.88 42.29 -21.88
C PRO A 55 2.24 40.90 -21.90
N ASN A 56 3.02 39.86 -21.61
CA ASN A 56 2.51 38.51 -21.57
C ASN A 56 1.79 38.29 -20.24
N THR A 57 0.48 38.04 -20.27
CA THR A 57 -0.32 37.87 -19.05
C THR A 57 -0.29 36.41 -18.58
N GLY A 58 -0.38 36.18 -17.27
CA GLY A 58 -0.42 34.82 -16.70
C GLY A 58 0.88 34.29 -16.04
N HIS A 59 1.94 35.10 -15.93
CA HIS A 59 3.15 34.70 -15.19
C HIS A 59 2.88 34.33 -13.72
N LEU A 60 2.00 35.09 -13.04
CA LEU A 60 1.60 34.80 -11.66
C LEU A 60 0.86 33.46 -11.55
N ALA A 61 -0.09 33.20 -12.47
CA ALA A 61 -0.82 31.93 -12.50
C ALA A 61 0.11 30.73 -12.75
N ARG A 62 1.12 30.87 -13.62
CA ARG A 62 2.16 29.84 -13.85
C ARG A 62 3.01 29.58 -12.60
N LEU A 63 3.40 30.63 -11.88
CA LEU A 63 4.17 30.51 -10.63
C LEU A 63 3.33 29.87 -9.51
N GLU A 64 2.07 30.26 -9.38
CA GLU A 64 1.15 29.64 -8.42
C GLU A 64 0.89 28.16 -8.74
N PHE A 65 0.74 27.82 -10.02
CA PHE A 65 0.61 26.43 -10.46
C PHE A 65 1.87 25.61 -10.15
N LYS A 66 3.07 26.13 -10.46
CA LYS A 66 4.33 25.49 -10.08
C LYS A 66 4.45 25.29 -8.57
N ARG A 67 4.14 26.31 -7.77
CA ARG A 67 4.18 26.22 -6.29
C ARG A 67 3.19 25.19 -5.74
N ARG A 68 2.02 25.02 -6.37
CA ARG A 68 1.07 23.96 -6.00
C ARG A 68 1.63 22.57 -6.33
N LEU A 69 2.22 22.40 -7.50
CA LEU A 69 2.88 21.14 -7.87
C LEU A 69 4.04 20.79 -6.94
N GLU A 70 4.86 21.77 -6.56
CA GLU A 70 5.96 21.60 -5.59
C GLU A 70 5.43 21.23 -4.21
N LYS A 71 4.38 21.91 -3.72
CA LYS A 71 3.74 21.54 -2.46
C LYS A 71 3.14 20.13 -2.49
N ASP A 72 2.52 19.76 -3.61
CA ASP A 72 1.98 18.42 -3.81
C ASP A 72 3.09 17.38 -3.89
N SER A 73 4.25 17.68 -4.49
CA SER A 73 5.40 16.78 -4.50
C SER A 73 6.01 16.65 -3.11
N ASP A 74 6.21 17.74 -2.39
CA ASP A 74 6.74 17.71 -1.02
C ASP A 74 5.81 16.93 -0.07
N ALA A 75 4.49 17.11 -0.21
CA ALA A 75 3.50 16.37 0.55
C ALA A 75 3.51 14.88 0.20
N ARG A 76 3.65 14.53 -1.09
CA ARG A 76 3.80 13.12 -1.52
C ARG A 76 5.08 12.51 -0.96
N GLU A 77 6.20 13.21 -1.06
CA GLU A 77 7.47 12.72 -0.52
C GLU A 77 7.43 12.54 1.00
N ALA A 78 6.84 13.48 1.74
CA ALA A 78 6.68 13.36 3.18
C ALA A 78 5.83 12.14 3.56
N PHE A 79 4.72 11.91 2.83
CA PHE A 79 3.89 10.74 3.00
C PHE A 79 4.64 9.44 2.67
N GLU A 80 5.39 9.41 1.57
CA GLU A 80 6.20 8.25 1.19
C GLU A 80 7.28 7.91 2.22
N ARG A 81 7.90 8.93 2.83
CA ARG A 81 8.87 8.75 3.92
C ARG A 81 8.21 8.14 5.14
N GLN A 82 7.05 8.65 5.57
CA GLN A 82 6.28 8.07 6.69
C GLN A 82 5.92 6.61 6.44
N VAL A 83 5.41 6.29 5.24
CA VAL A 83 5.10 4.91 4.85
C VAL A 83 6.34 4.02 4.88
N ARG A 84 7.51 4.54 4.51
CA ARG A 84 8.76 3.78 4.55
C ARG A 84 9.24 3.53 5.97
N GLU A 85 9.22 4.55 6.82
CA GLU A 85 9.57 4.45 8.24
C GLU A 85 8.65 3.48 8.99
N GLU A 86 7.33 3.52 8.73
CA GLU A 86 6.39 2.57 9.31
C GLU A 86 6.67 1.13 8.85
N LYS A 87 6.95 0.94 7.55
CA LYS A 87 7.30 -0.38 7.01
C LYS A 87 8.59 -0.92 7.64
N GLU A 88 9.60 -0.08 7.81
CA GLU A 88 10.87 -0.45 8.44
C GLU A 88 10.68 -0.79 9.92
N ARG A 89 9.89 0.02 10.64
CA ARG A 89 9.53 -0.26 12.03
C ARG A 89 8.83 -1.61 12.17
N ARG A 90 7.86 -1.92 11.31
CA ARG A 90 7.17 -3.22 11.31
C ARG A 90 8.11 -4.37 11.00
N ARG A 91 9.02 -4.20 10.05
CA ARG A 91 10.07 -5.20 9.77
C ARG A 91 10.95 -5.46 10.98
N ALA A 92 11.42 -4.39 11.64
CA ALA A 92 12.23 -4.51 12.84
C ALA A 92 11.48 -5.25 13.97
N LEU A 93 10.17 -5.01 14.12
CA LEU A 93 9.34 -5.75 15.07
C LEU A 93 9.30 -7.25 14.72
N ARG A 94 9.06 -7.62 13.45
CA ARG A 94 9.04 -9.02 13.01
C ARG A 94 10.36 -9.75 13.27
N ASP A 95 11.46 -9.06 13.02
CA ASP A 95 12.81 -9.60 13.20
C ASP A 95 13.15 -9.76 14.69
N SER A 96 12.56 -8.93 15.56
CA SER A 96 12.74 -9.01 17.01
C SER A 96 11.89 -10.08 17.70
N ARG A 97 10.85 -10.60 17.04
CA ARG A 97 9.96 -11.61 17.61
C ARG A 97 10.60 -12.99 17.54
N ASP A 98 10.72 -13.63 18.69
CA ASP A 98 11.17 -15.01 18.81
C ASP A 98 10.05 -15.98 18.45
N VAL A 99 10.39 -16.97 17.64
CA VAL A 99 9.45 -17.95 17.13
C VAL A 99 9.37 -19.14 18.10
N PRO A 100 8.21 -19.43 18.71
CA PRO A 100 8.08 -20.56 19.63
C PRO A 100 8.14 -21.91 18.93
N ASP A 101 8.63 -22.92 19.64
CA ASP A 101 8.79 -24.31 19.14
C ASP A 101 7.62 -25.23 19.54
N THR A 102 6.86 -24.91 20.59
CA THR A 102 5.74 -25.75 21.04
C THR A 102 4.42 -25.32 20.36
N PRO A 103 3.48 -26.26 20.14
CA PRO A 103 2.21 -25.93 19.51
C PRO A 103 1.35 -25.02 20.39
N GLN A 104 1.39 -25.17 21.72
CA GLN A 104 0.64 -24.29 22.63
C GLN A 104 1.19 -22.86 22.63
N ASP A 105 2.51 -22.69 22.75
CA ASP A 105 3.12 -21.35 22.73
C ASP A 105 2.92 -20.68 21.36
N LEU A 106 2.82 -21.47 20.29
CA LEU A 106 2.49 -20.97 18.96
C LEU A 106 1.06 -20.44 18.85
N ILE A 107 0.09 -21.06 19.54
CA ILE A 107 -1.29 -20.55 19.60
C ILE A 107 -1.31 -19.19 20.28
N GLU A 108 -0.68 -19.06 21.46
CA GLU A 108 -0.63 -17.78 22.18
C GLU A 108 0.11 -16.71 21.37
N TYR A 109 1.23 -17.08 20.74
CA TYR A 109 1.97 -16.17 19.87
C TYR A 109 1.11 -15.61 18.73
N LEU A 110 0.24 -16.44 18.13
CA LEU A 110 -0.65 -16.01 17.06
C LEU A 110 -1.83 -15.17 17.58
N LEU A 111 -2.33 -15.44 18.79
CA LEU A 111 -3.36 -14.61 19.44
C LEU A 111 -2.83 -13.23 19.82
N ASP A 112 -1.57 -13.15 20.26
CA ASP A 112 -0.89 -11.88 20.56
C ASP A 112 -0.47 -11.12 19.30
N THR A 113 -0.63 -11.70 18.10
CA THR A 113 -0.24 -11.07 16.85
C THR A 113 -1.32 -10.11 16.35
N GLU A 114 -0.88 -8.92 15.95
CA GLU A 114 -1.77 -7.93 15.33
C GLU A 114 -2.44 -8.49 14.06
N ALA A 115 -3.72 -8.17 13.84
CA ALA A 115 -4.47 -8.64 12.68
C ALA A 115 -3.81 -8.30 11.32
N GLN A 116 -3.02 -7.24 11.24
CA GLN A 116 -2.29 -6.86 10.01
C GLN A 116 -1.05 -7.71 9.75
N GLU A 117 -0.51 -8.35 10.80
CA GLU A 117 0.72 -9.14 10.75
C GLU A 117 0.45 -10.64 10.77
N ILE A 118 -0.77 -11.05 11.14
CA ILE A 118 -1.14 -12.47 11.26
C ILE A 118 -0.91 -13.23 9.96
N GLU A 119 -1.23 -12.65 8.81
CA GLU A 119 -1.01 -13.26 7.48
C GLU A 119 0.49 -13.51 7.23
N PHE A 120 1.33 -12.57 7.63
CA PHE A 120 2.79 -12.70 7.48
C PHE A 120 3.34 -13.77 8.42
N GLU A 121 2.92 -13.78 9.69
CA GLU A 121 3.35 -14.79 10.65
C GLU A 121 2.85 -16.19 10.26
N ILE A 122 1.63 -16.32 9.75
CA ILE A 122 1.12 -17.59 9.19
C ILE A 122 2.00 -18.05 8.02
N ALA A 123 2.37 -17.16 7.10
CA ALA A 123 3.24 -17.48 5.97
C ALA A 123 4.66 -17.89 6.43
N ARG A 124 5.23 -17.18 7.42
CA ARG A 124 6.54 -17.49 8.03
C ARG A 124 6.52 -18.86 8.71
N MET A 125 5.41 -19.19 9.35
CA MET A 125 5.25 -20.38 10.17
C MET A 125 4.61 -21.56 9.44
N ARG A 126 4.32 -21.43 8.13
CA ARG A 126 3.70 -22.50 7.32
C ARG A 126 4.31 -23.88 7.53
N PRO A 127 5.65 -24.07 7.61
CA PRO A 127 6.25 -25.40 7.82
C PRO A 127 5.97 -26.03 9.19
N ARG A 128 5.57 -25.21 10.18
CA ARG A 128 5.24 -25.62 11.55
C ARG A 128 3.72 -25.75 11.76
N LEU A 129 2.90 -25.09 10.94
CA LEU A 129 1.44 -25.23 10.90
C LEU A 129 1.04 -26.55 10.20
N ASN A 130 1.51 -27.66 10.77
CA ASN A 130 1.23 -29.02 10.31
C ASN A 130 -0.09 -29.54 10.90
N ASP A 131 -0.53 -30.72 10.43
CA ASP A 131 -1.75 -31.36 10.91
C ASP A 131 -1.74 -31.58 12.43
N GLU A 132 -0.57 -31.84 13.03
CA GLU A 132 -0.40 -31.97 14.48
C GLU A 132 -0.81 -30.71 15.25
N PHE A 133 -0.41 -29.53 14.74
CA PHE A 133 -0.79 -28.24 15.32
C PHE A 133 -2.30 -28.01 15.18
N ILE A 134 -2.86 -28.31 14.01
CA ILE A 134 -4.30 -28.17 13.75
C ILE A 134 -5.11 -29.08 14.67
N LEU A 135 -4.64 -30.31 14.92
CA LEU A 135 -5.25 -31.24 15.86
C LEU A 135 -5.15 -30.73 17.31
N ALA A 136 -4.01 -30.16 17.71
CA ALA A 136 -3.85 -29.57 19.03
C ALA A 136 -4.84 -28.40 19.24
N LEU A 137 -4.93 -27.48 18.28
CA LEU A 137 -5.87 -26.35 18.31
C LEU A 137 -7.34 -26.82 18.36
N LYS A 138 -7.71 -27.84 17.57
CA LYS A 138 -9.05 -28.44 17.62
C LYS A 138 -9.33 -29.14 18.94
N SER A 139 -8.32 -29.73 19.56
CA SER A 139 -8.47 -30.38 20.86
C SER A 139 -8.74 -29.37 21.98
N GLU A 140 -8.07 -28.22 21.96
CA GLU A 140 -8.31 -27.12 22.91
C GLU A 140 -9.69 -26.48 22.69
N LEU A 141 -10.07 -26.24 21.44
CA LEU A 141 -11.44 -25.80 21.09
C LEU A 141 -12.50 -26.81 21.57
N GLY A 142 -12.24 -28.10 21.41
CA GLY A 142 -13.11 -29.16 21.90
C GLY A 142 -13.27 -29.12 23.42
N GLN A 143 -12.16 -28.99 24.15
CA GLN A 143 -12.18 -28.88 25.62
C GLN A 143 -12.98 -27.68 26.10
N LEU A 144 -12.83 -26.52 25.45
CA LEU A 144 -13.58 -25.30 25.80
C LEU A 144 -15.07 -25.39 25.41
N ARG A 145 -15.40 -25.99 24.26
CA ARG A 145 -16.80 -26.18 23.82
C ARG A 145 -17.60 -27.11 24.74
N PHE A 146 -16.97 -28.16 25.25
CA PHE A 146 -17.59 -29.17 26.11
C PHE A 146 -17.35 -28.95 27.61
N ALA A 147 -16.71 -27.84 28.00
CA ALA A 147 -16.53 -27.49 29.40
C ALA A 147 -17.90 -27.32 30.08
N VAL A 148 -18.08 -28.00 31.21
CA VAL A 148 -19.35 -28.03 31.97
C VAL A 148 -19.67 -26.65 32.57
N ASN A 149 -18.64 -25.87 32.93
CA ASN A 149 -18.78 -24.55 33.51
C ASN A 149 -18.44 -23.48 32.47
N LYS A 150 -19.44 -22.96 31.77
CA LYS A 150 -19.28 -21.84 30.85
C LYS A 150 -19.29 -20.52 31.63
N THR A 151 -18.13 -19.92 31.75
CA THR A 151 -17.94 -18.55 32.24
C THR A 151 -17.76 -17.60 31.06
N GLN A 152 -17.96 -16.30 31.25
CA GLN A 152 -17.71 -15.31 30.19
C GLN A 152 -16.28 -15.41 29.64
N LEU A 153 -15.28 -15.55 30.52
CA LEU A 153 -13.89 -15.72 30.11
C LEU A 153 -13.65 -16.95 29.22
N THR A 154 -14.37 -18.05 29.45
CA THR A 154 -14.25 -19.25 28.59
C THR A 154 -14.94 -19.08 27.25
N GLU A 155 -16.00 -18.27 27.18
CA GLU A 155 -16.72 -17.96 25.93
C GLU A 155 -15.93 -16.96 25.07
N ASP A 156 -15.30 -15.97 25.70
CA ASP A 156 -14.41 -15.00 25.03
C ASP A 156 -13.20 -15.73 24.43
N ARG A 157 -12.53 -16.58 25.22
CA ARG A 157 -11.38 -17.37 24.74
C ARG A 157 -11.76 -18.34 23.63
N LEU A 158 -12.95 -18.93 23.69
CA LEU A 158 -13.47 -19.78 22.62
C LEU A 158 -13.63 -18.98 21.33
N THR A 159 -14.18 -17.77 21.41
CA THR A 159 -14.37 -16.89 20.25
C THR A 159 -13.05 -16.48 19.62
N GLU A 160 -12.04 -16.16 20.44
CA GLU A 160 -10.67 -15.86 19.97
C GLU A 160 -10.05 -17.03 19.21
N LEU A 161 -10.15 -18.25 19.77
CA LEU A 161 -9.59 -19.45 19.15
C LEU A 161 -10.33 -19.86 17.88
N GLU A 162 -11.65 -19.67 17.81
CA GLU A 162 -12.42 -19.92 16.58
C GLU A 162 -12.07 -18.91 15.47
N ALA A 163 -11.89 -17.64 15.83
CA ALA A 163 -11.41 -16.63 14.90
C ALA A 163 -10.00 -16.97 14.39
N LEU A 164 -9.12 -17.43 15.28
CA LEU A 164 -7.77 -17.88 14.92
C LEU A 164 -7.79 -19.11 14.00
N GLU A 165 -8.61 -20.13 14.30
CA GLU A 165 -8.75 -21.33 13.44
C GLU A 165 -9.05 -20.92 12.00
N LYS A 166 -10.04 -20.04 11.85
CA LYS A 166 -10.48 -19.55 10.55
C LYS A 166 -9.37 -18.74 9.85
N ALA A 167 -8.69 -17.85 10.57
CA ALA A 167 -7.61 -17.05 10.02
C ALA A 167 -6.43 -17.92 9.55
N ILE A 168 -6.07 -18.96 10.32
CA ILE A 168 -5.02 -19.91 9.93
C ILE A 168 -5.43 -20.70 8.70
N GLN A 169 -6.69 -21.17 8.63
CA GLN A 169 -7.18 -21.91 7.47
C GLN A 169 -7.16 -21.05 6.19
N GLU A 170 -7.68 -19.82 6.26
CA GLU A 170 -7.69 -18.90 5.12
C GLU A 170 -6.26 -18.50 4.71
N GLY A 171 -5.38 -18.23 5.68
CA GLY A 171 -3.99 -17.83 5.43
C GLY A 171 -3.15 -18.96 4.83
N THR A 172 -3.32 -20.20 5.29
CA THR A 172 -2.60 -21.37 4.76
C THR A 172 -3.08 -21.72 3.34
N ASP A 173 -4.39 -21.68 3.09
CA ASP A 173 -4.95 -21.87 1.75
C ASP A 173 -4.47 -20.79 0.76
N ALA A 174 -4.41 -19.53 1.20
CA ALA A 174 -3.90 -18.43 0.39
C ALA A 174 -2.40 -18.61 0.08
N TYR A 175 -1.61 -18.99 1.08
CA TYR A 175 -0.18 -19.27 0.92
C TYR A 175 0.06 -20.40 -0.09
N ASP A 176 -0.64 -21.52 0.06
CA ASP A 176 -0.46 -22.69 -0.82
C ASP A 176 -0.86 -22.38 -2.26
N LYS A 177 -1.95 -21.62 -2.46
CA LYS A 177 -2.37 -21.13 -3.79
C LYS A 177 -1.31 -20.22 -4.40
N MET A 178 -0.77 -19.28 -3.62
CA MET A 178 0.31 -18.39 -4.07
C MET A 178 1.56 -19.19 -4.42
N GLN A 179 1.96 -20.15 -3.59
CA GLN A 179 3.11 -21.02 -3.85
C GLN A 179 2.95 -21.81 -5.15
N ALA A 180 1.79 -22.42 -5.36
CA ALA A 180 1.48 -23.14 -6.60
C ALA A 180 1.54 -22.22 -7.83
N GLN A 181 1.04 -20.98 -7.72
CA GLN A 181 1.13 -19.99 -8.79
C GLN A 181 2.58 -19.57 -9.08
N LEU A 182 3.42 -19.38 -8.04
CA LEU A 182 4.83 -19.03 -8.20
C LEU A 182 5.63 -20.16 -8.85
N ILE A 183 5.39 -21.42 -8.46
CA ILE A 183 6.03 -22.59 -9.08
C ILE A 183 5.67 -22.66 -10.56
N LYS A 184 4.38 -22.56 -10.90
CA LYS A 184 3.92 -22.54 -12.30
C LYS A 184 4.50 -21.36 -13.08
N ALA A 185 4.53 -20.17 -12.47
CA ALA A 185 5.10 -18.98 -13.10
C ALA A 185 6.59 -19.16 -13.40
N LYS A 186 7.35 -19.77 -12.47
CA LYS A 186 8.76 -20.13 -12.69
C LYS A 186 8.92 -21.13 -13.84
N GLU A 187 8.15 -22.21 -13.85
CA GLU A 187 8.17 -23.19 -14.94
C GLU A 187 7.90 -22.53 -16.29
N ASN A 188 6.89 -21.68 -16.36
CA ASN A 188 6.52 -20.99 -17.59
C ASN A 188 7.56 -19.97 -18.03
N LEU A 189 8.16 -19.24 -17.10
CA LEU A 189 9.29 -18.35 -17.39
C LEU A 189 10.48 -19.16 -17.93
N THR A 190 10.81 -20.31 -17.33
CA THR A 190 11.88 -21.18 -17.85
C THR A 190 11.58 -21.72 -19.25
N LYS A 191 10.32 -22.10 -19.54
CA LYS A 191 9.90 -22.49 -20.89
C LYS A 191 10.07 -21.35 -21.89
N ILE A 192 9.70 -20.11 -21.53
CA ILE A 192 9.84 -18.93 -22.41
C ILE A 192 11.32 -18.61 -22.67
N LEU A 193 12.17 -18.65 -21.65
CA LEU A 193 13.59 -18.31 -21.80
C LEU A 193 14.40 -19.39 -22.55
N THR A 194 13.96 -20.64 -22.51
CA THR A 194 14.64 -21.76 -23.18
C THR A 194 14.07 -22.07 -24.57
N SER A 195 12.94 -21.47 -24.95
CA SER A 195 12.32 -21.74 -26.24
C SER A 195 13.08 -21.10 -27.40
N LYS A 196 13.07 -21.80 -28.54
CA LYS A 196 13.61 -21.27 -29.80
C LYS A 196 12.72 -20.15 -30.36
N ASP A 197 11.41 -20.33 -30.22
CA ASP A 197 10.37 -19.43 -30.73
C ASP A 197 9.51 -18.85 -29.61
N VAL A 198 10.04 -17.80 -28.97
CA VAL A 198 9.40 -17.08 -27.86
C VAL A 198 7.94 -16.70 -28.16
N LYS A 199 7.67 -16.18 -29.35
CA LYS A 199 6.33 -15.71 -29.73
C LYS A 199 5.31 -16.83 -29.77
N ALA A 200 5.67 -17.98 -30.35
CA ALA A 200 4.80 -19.15 -30.41
C ALA A 200 4.53 -19.69 -29.00
N THR A 201 5.58 -19.77 -28.17
CA THR A 201 5.42 -20.21 -26.77
C THR A 201 4.60 -19.25 -25.93
N LEU A 202 4.70 -17.94 -26.16
CA LEU A 202 3.84 -16.96 -25.49
C LEU A 202 2.39 -17.15 -25.88
N LEU A 203 2.08 -17.33 -27.18
CA LEU A 203 0.71 -17.58 -27.63
C LEU A 203 0.13 -18.87 -27.03
N GLU A 204 0.91 -19.96 -26.99
CA GLU A 204 0.50 -21.21 -26.34
C GLU A 204 0.17 -21.01 -24.85
N LEU A 205 0.97 -20.22 -24.14
CA LEU A 205 0.74 -19.90 -22.72
C LEU A 205 -0.47 -18.98 -22.52
N VAL A 206 -0.75 -18.08 -23.46
CA VAL A 206 -1.96 -17.25 -23.46
C VAL A 206 -3.20 -18.12 -23.66
N GLU A 207 -3.17 -19.05 -24.62
CA GLU A 207 -4.26 -19.99 -24.88
C GLU A 207 -4.61 -20.84 -23.66
N ARG A 208 -3.60 -21.21 -22.86
CA ARG A 208 -3.78 -21.96 -21.60
C ARG A 208 -4.11 -21.09 -20.39
N ASN A 209 -4.23 -19.76 -20.57
CA ASN A 209 -4.42 -18.79 -19.48
C ASN A 209 -3.36 -18.92 -18.36
N GLU A 210 -2.12 -19.12 -18.77
CA GLU A 210 -0.99 -19.38 -17.88
C GLU A 210 -0.11 -18.15 -17.64
N ILE A 211 -0.44 -17.03 -18.29
CA ILE A 211 0.22 -15.73 -18.07
C ILE A 211 -0.43 -15.04 -16.88
N ASN A 212 0.24 -15.11 -15.73
CA ASN A 212 -0.24 -14.57 -14.46
C ASN A 212 0.59 -13.38 -13.97
N ARG A 213 0.03 -12.59 -13.05
CA ARG A 213 0.74 -11.48 -12.39
C ARG A 213 2.04 -11.93 -11.72
N SER A 214 2.07 -13.13 -11.16
CA SER A 214 3.25 -13.74 -10.54
C SER A 214 4.40 -13.97 -11.53
N LEU A 215 4.10 -14.22 -12.81
CA LEU A 215 5.13 -14.33 -13.86
C LEU A 215 5.75 -12.98 -14.17
N LEU A 216 4.95 -11.91 -14.19
CA LEU A 216 5.44 -10.54 -14.37
C LEU A 216 6.36 -10.13 -13.21
N THR A 217 5.97 -10.39 -11.96
CA THR A 217 6.78 -10.01 -10.80
C THR A 217 8.13 -10.74 -10.78
N LEU A 218 8.16 -12.03 -11.13
CA LEU A 218 9.42 -12.78 -11.26
C LEU A 218 10.30 -12.23 -12.40
N LEU A 219 9.70 -11.80 -13.50
CA LEU A 219 10.43 -11.19 -14.61
C LEU A 219 11.02 -9.83 -14.20
N ASP A 220 10.28 -9.01 -13.45
CA ASP A 220 10.73 -7.71 -12.95
C ASP A 220 11.88 -7.84 -11.94
N GLU A 221 11.82 -8.85 -11.06
CA GLU A 221 12.90 -9.18 -10.13
C GLU A 221 14.16 -9.61 -10.90
N ASN A 222 14.02 -10.51 -11.89
CA ASN A 222 15.14 -10.96 -12.72
C ASN A 222 15.79 -9.82 -13.52
N ILE A 223 14.99 -8.89 -14.05
CA ILE A 223 15.49 -7.69 -14.74
C ILE A 223 16.31 -6.85 -13.76
N SER A 224 15.79 -6.63 -12.55
CA SER A 224 16.48 -5.85 -11.51
C SER A 224 17.80 -6.52 -11.09
N SER A 225 17.80 -7.84 -10.90
CA SER A 225 19.00 -8.62 -10.61
C SER A 225 20.03 -8.57 -11.76
N ALA A 226 19.57 -8.64 -13.02
CA ALA A 226 20.45 -8.54 -14.19
C ALA A 226 21.11 -7.15 -14.32
N HIS A 227 20.36 -6.08 -14.02
CA HIS A 227 20.92 -4.73 -13.93
C HIS A 227 21.97 -4.63 -12.81
N GLY A 228 21.68 -5.18 -11.62
CA GLY A 228 22.64 -5.24 -10.51
C GLY A 228 23.91 -6.04 -10.84
N ALA A 229 23.79 -7.08 -11.66
CA ALA A 229 24.91 -7.92 -12.13
C ALA A 229 25.61 -7.37 -13.40
N ASN A 230 25.27 -6.17 -13.87
CA ASN A 230 25.78 -5.56 -15.11
C ASN A 230 25.55 -6.38 -16.40
N GLN A 231 24.56 -7.27 -16.43
CA GLN A 231 24.22 -8.09 -17.60
C GLN A 231 23.25 -7.36 -18.54
N LYS A 232 23.72 -6.29 -19.18
CA LYS A 232 22.88 -5.37 -19.99
C LYS A 232 22.10 -6.07 -21.11
N GLN A 233 22.73 -7.00 -21.83
CA GLN A 233 22.08 -7.72 -22.94
C GLN A 233 20.93 -8.62 -22.45
N ALA A 234 21.10 -9.26 -21.30
CA ALA A 234 20.06 -10.11 -20.70
C ALA A 234 18.89 -9.25 -20.17
N ALA A 235 19.20 -8.11 -19.54
CA ALA A 235 18.19 -7.17 -19.07
C ALA A 235 17.36 -6.61 -20.23
N GLU A 236 18.00 -6.14 -21.32
CA GLU A 236 17.30 -5.62 -22.51
C GLU A 236 16.41 -6.68 -23.18
N TYR A 237 16.86 -7.94 -23.21
CA TYR A 237 16.04 -9.05 -23.72
C TYR A 237 14.82 -9.30 -22.83
N MET A 238 14.99 -9.36 -21.52
CA MET A 238 13.90 -9.56 -20.56
C MET A 238 12.91 -8.39 -20.52
N GLU A 239 13.37 -7.15 -20.71
CA GLU A 239 12.50 -5.97 -20.84
C GLU A 239 11.61 -6.06 -22.10
N LYS A 240 12.15 -6.54 -23.23
CA LYS A 240 11.36 -6.80 -24.44
C LYS A 240 10.32 -7.90 -24.21
N LEU A 241 10.70 -8.98 -23.52
CA LEU A 241 9.76 -10.04 -23.11
C LEU A 241 8.66 -9.50 -22.21
N ARG A 242 9.02 -8.68 -21.22
CA ARG A 242 8.06 -8.02 -20.31
C ARG A 242 7.05 -7.20 -21.09
N GLY A 243 7.50 -6.41 -22.06
CA GLY A 243 6.62 -5.64 -22.94
C GLY A 243 5.69 -6.51 -23.80
N ALA A 244 6.10 -7.73 -24.16
CA ALA A 244 5.25 -8.69 -24.87
C ALA A 244 4.23 -9.35 -23.93
N VAL A 245 4.66 -9.80 -22.75
CA VAL A 245 3.81 -10.42 -21.72
C VAL A 245 2.70 -9.46 -21.25
N LEU A 246 3.03 -8.19 -21.03
CA LEU A 246 2.07 -7.16 -20.60
C LEU A 246 0.88 -6.97 -21.55
N LYS A 247 1.02 -7.29 -22.84
CA LYS A 247 -0.07 -7.18 -23.82
C LYS A 247 -1.16 -8.24 -23.60
N TYR A 248 -0.81 -9.33 -22.94
CA TYR A 248 -1.69 -10.48 -22.75
C TYR A 248 -2.19 -10.64 -21.31
N ILE A 249 -1.68 -9.84 -20.37
CA ILE A 249 -2.25 -9.76 -19.03
C ILE A 249 -3.52 -8.93 -19.11
N THR A 250 -4.67 -9.60 -19.07
CA THR A 250 -5.96 -8.94 -18.89
C THR A 250 -6.16 -8.64 -17.41
N VAL A 251 -6.52 -7.39 -17.09
CA VAL A 251 -6.92 -6.93 -15.75
C VAL A 251 -8.24 -7.58 -15.35
#